data_AF-A0A832UP17-F1
#
_entry.id   AF-A0A832UP17-F1
#
_cell.length_a   1.000
_cell.length_b   1.000
_cell.length_c   1.000
_cell.angle_alpha   90.00
_cell.angle_beta   90.00
_cell.angle_gamma   90.00
#
_symmetry.space_group_name_H-M   'P 1'
#
loop_
_entity.id
_entity.type
_entity.pdbx_description
1 polymer ?
#
loop_
_entity_poly.entity_id
_entity_poly.type
_entity_poly.pdbx_seq_one_letter_code
_entity_poly.pdbx_strand_id
1 'polypeptide(L)'
;MLWTRDQTNYDGEFYKLKEAVCEPKPLQKPHPPITIGGSGEKLTLRVTAQYADRFDWAYLPLPLYKHKLNVLRNYCTNAGRNFQEIEKSCWPGSQIFVARDQQMLDAKLS
;
A
#
# COMPACT_ATOMS: atom_id res chain seq x y z
N MET A 1 17.60 8.29 -7.04
CA MET A 1 16.19 7.88 -7.07
C MET A 1 15.38 9.08 -7.49
N LEU A 2 14.41 8.89 -8.39
CA LEU A 2 13.77 9.94 -9.19
C LEU A 2 13.25 11.14 -8.37
N TRP A 3 12.72 10.90 -7.17
CA TRP A 3 12.10 11.94 -6.33
C TRP A 3 13.06 12.75 -5.45
N THR A 4 14.30 12.29 -5.28
CA THR A 4 15.27 12.89 -4.33
C THR A 4 16.49 13.49 -4.99
N ARG A 5 16.67 13.29 -6.30
CA ARG A 5 17.82 13.78 -7.06
C ARG A 5 17.36 14.49 -8.32
N ASP A 6 18.08 15.52 -8.74
CA ASP A 6 17.79 16.25 -9.98
C ASP A 6 17.88 15.32 -11.19
N GLN A 7 18.92 14.49 -11.23
CA GLN A 7 19.11 13.42 -12.21
C GLN A 7 19.36 12.07 -11.52
N THR A 8 18.82 10.99 -12.09
CA THR A 8 19.01 9.62 -11.58
C THR A 8 19.50 8.68 -12.69
N ASN A 9 20.65 8.06 -12.43
CA ASN A 9 21.09 6.85 -13.10
C ASN A 9 20.66 5.62 -12.27
N TYR A 10 20.25 4.55 -12.93
CA TYR A 10 19.94 3.26 -12.30
C TYR A 10 20.29 2.15 -13.29
N ASP A 11 21.01 1.14 -12.84
CA ASP A 11 21.30 -0.06 -13.64
C ASP A 11 20.75 -1.27 -12.89
N GLY A 12 19.47 -1.57 -13.12
CA GLY A 12 18.79 -2.71 -12.52
C GLY A 12 18.60 -3.84 -13.52
N GLU A 13 18.19 -4.99 -12.98
CA GLU A 13 17.92 -6.21 -13.75
C GLU A 13 16.86 -5.98 -14.84
N PHE A 14 15.76 -5.29 -14.50
CA PHE A 14 14.62 -5.09 -15.41
C PHE A 14 14.65 -3.76 -16.16
N TYR A 15 15.23 -2.73 -15.55
CA TYR A 15 15.22 -1.37 -16.08
C TYR A 15 16.56 -0.69 -15.87
N LYS A 16 16.98 0.06 -16.89
CA LYS A 16 18.13 0.96 -16.83
C LYS A 16 17.67 2.38 -17.08
N LEU A 17 18.11 3.31 -16.25
CA LEU A 17 17.87 4.74 -16.38
C LEU A 17 19.22 5.44 -16.58
N LYS A 18 19.26 6.36 -17.54
CA LYS A 18 20.40 7.24 -17.78
C LYS A 18 19.92 8.70 -17.70
N GLU A 19 20.53 9.47 -16.81
CA GLU A 19 20.29 10.90 -16.59
C GLU A 19 18.80 11.25 -16.48
N ALA A 20 18.00 10.35 -15.89
CA ALA A 20 16.57 10.51 -15.85
C ALA A 20 16.16 11.65 -14.91
N VAL A 21 15.30 12.54 -15.41
CA VAL A 21 14.74 13.68 -14.69
C VAL A 21 13.28 13.41 -14.38
N CYS A 22 12.85 13.73 -13.16
CA CYS A 22 11.46 13.68 -12.73
C CYS A 22 11.10 15.03 -12.13
N GLU A 23 10.33 15.84 -12.84
CA GLU A 23 9.85 17.15 -12.38
C GLU A 23 8.35 17.31 -12.64
N PRO A 24 7.61 18.01 -11.75
CA PRO A 24 8.10 18.57 -10.49
C PRO A 24 8.41 17.49 -9.45
N LYS A 25 9.37 17.73 -8.55
CA LYS A 25 9.58 16.86 -7.39
C LYS A 25 8.32 16.79 -6.51
N PRO A 26 8.04 15.65 -5.86
CA PRO A 26 6.99 15.59 -4.86
C PRO A 26 7.23 16.60 -3.72
N LEU A 27 6.14 17.18 -3.21
CA LEU A 27 6.16 18.06 -2.05
C LEU A 27 6.65 17.31 -0.80
N GLN A 28 6.18 16.08 -0.58
CA GLN A 28 6.60 15.22 0.53
C GLN A 28 8.04 14.72 0.35
N LYS A 29 8.82 14.78 1.43
CA LYS A 29 10.22 14.30 1.49
C LYS A 29 10.38 13.15 2.50
N PRO A 30 11.28 12.20 2.25
CA PRO A 30 12.07 12.03 1.01
C PRO A 30 11.21 11.56 -0.18
N HIS A 31 10.05 10.98 0.09
CA HIS A 31 9.08 10.53 -0.90
C HIS A 31 7.66 10.62 -0.34
N PRO A 32 6.62 10.63 -1.19
CA PRO A 32 5.26 10.32 -0.76
C PRO A 32 5.19 8.91 -0.14
N PRO A 33 4.22 8.65 0.77
CA PRO A 33 4.04 7.31 1.33
C PRO A 33 3.79 6.26 0.25
N ILE A 34 4.57 5.18 0.25
CA ILE A 34 4.43 4.07 -0.69
C ILE A 34 3.38 3.11 -0.15
N THR A 35 2.27 2.98 -0.89
CA THR A 35 1.20 2.01 -0.59
C THR A 35 1.33 0.80 -1.50
N ILE A 36 1.38 -0.40 -0.93
CA ILE A 36 1.33 -1.66 -1.68
C ILE A 36 -0.05 -2.29 -1.45
N GLY A 37 -0.69 -2.71 -2.54
CA GLY A 37 -1.95 -3.44 -2.49
C GLY A 37 -1.79 -4.87 -2.99
N GLY A 38 -2.60 -5.79 -2.46
CA GLY A 38 -2.70 -7.15 -2.98
C GLY A 38 -3.03 -8.20 -1.91
N SER A 39 -2.90 -9.47 -2.29
CA SER A 39 -3.32 -10.60 -1.44
C SER A 39 -2.27 -11.71 -1.27
N GLY A 40 -1.16 -11.66 -2.01
CA GLY A 40 -0.16 -12.73 -2.06
C GLY A 40 0.77 -12.77 -0.83
N GLU A 41 0.82 -13.91 -0.14
CA GLU A 41 1.58 -14.03 1.09
C GLU A 41 3.10 -14.07 0.87
N LYS A 42 3.56 -14.82 -0.14
CA LYS A 42 5.00 -15.07 -0.33
C LYS A 42 5.78 -13.84 -0.82
N LEU A 43 5.27 -13.17 -1.84
CA LEU A 43 5.95 -12.04 -2.48
C LEU A 43 5.44 -10.71 -1.94
N THR A 44 4.13 -10.47 -2.05
CA THR A 44 3.54 -9.16 -1.75
C THR A 44 3.74 -8.75 -0.30
N LEU A 45 3.47 -9.63 0.67
CA LEU A 45 3.67 -9.31 2.09
C LEU A 45 5.16 -9.20 2.47
N ARG A 46 6.03 -9.97 1.81
CA ARG A 46 7.48 -9.84 1.99
C ARG A 46 7.99 -8.48 1.50
N VAL A 47 7.59 -8.05 0.31
CA VAL A 47 7.95 -6.73 -0.25
C VAL A 47 7.34 -5.61 0.60
N THR A 48 6.10 -5.79 1.07
CA THR A 48 5.43 -4.85 1.98
C THR A 48 6.24 -4.63 3.26
N ALA A 49 6.67 -5.72 3.90
CA ALA A 49 7.48 -5.63 5.10
C ALA A 49 8.78 -4.85 4.86
N GLN A 50 9.40 -5.02 3.68
CA GLN A 50 10.68 -4.39 3.36
C GLN A 50 10.57 -2.91 2.95
N TYR A 51 9.53 -2.52 2.22
CA TYR A 51 9.54 -1.25 1.50
C TYR A 51 8.29 -0.36 1.64
N ALA A 52 7.16 -0.90 2.10
CA ALA A 52 5.90 -0.15 2.08
C ALA A 52 5.72 0.71 3.33
N ASP A 53 5.20 1.92 3.18
CA ASP A 53 4.70 2.73 4.28
C ASP A 53 3.27 2.33 4.65
N ARG A 54 2.49 1.87 3.66
CA ARG A 54 1.10 1.46 3.82
C ARG A 54 0.79 0.18 3.08
N PHE A 55 -0.17 -0.58 3.58
CA PHE A 55 -0.72 -1.73 2.89
C PHE A 55 -2.24 -1.61 2.74
N ASP A 56 -2.72 -1.79 1.52
CA ASP A 56 -4.14 -1.80 1.23
C ASP A 56 -4.62 -3.23 0.92
N TRP A 57 -5.48 -3.73 1.79
CA TRP A 57 -6.07 -5.05 1.67
C TRP A 57 -7.32 -4.99 0.78
N ALA A 58 -7.39 -5.89 -0.21
CA ALA A 58 -8.68 -6.29 -0.77
C ALA A 58 -9.57 -6.93 0.31
N TYR A 59 -10.84 -7.17 0.00
CA TYR A 59 -11.76 -7.83 0.93
C TYR A 59 -11.20 -9.16 1.44
N LEU A 60 -11.21 -9.32 2.75
CA LEU A 60 -10.81 -10.55 3.45
C LEU A 60 -11.78 -10.83 4.59
N PRO A 61 -12.30 -12.07 4.72
CA PRO A 61 -12.96 -12.51 5.93
C PRO A 61 -12.04 -12.32 7.15
N LEU A 62 -12.61 -11.95 8.29
CA LEU A 62 -11.84 -11.63 9.50
C LEU A 62 -10.82 -12.71 9.91
N PRO A 63 -11.12 -14.04 9.85
CA PRO A 63 -10.13 -15.08 10.15
C PRO A 63 -8.91 -15.03 9.21
N LEU A 64 -9.15 -14.83 7.92
CA LEU A 64 -8.10 -14.74 6.92
C LEU A 64 -7.30 -13.45 7.08
N TYR A 65 -7.95 -12.34 7.40
CA TYR A 65 -7.27 -11.07 7.71
C TYR A 65 -6.31 -11.24 8.89
N LYS A 66 -6.75 -11.85 9.99
CA LYS A 66 -5.89 -12.16 11.15
C LYS A 66 -4.70 -13.04 10.77
N HIS A 67 -4.93 -14.06 9.96
CA HIS A 67 -3.85 -14.92 9.45
C HIS A 67 -2.80 -14.10 8.67
N LYS A 68 -3.23 -13.28 7.71
CA LYS A 68 -2.32 -12.49 6.88
C LYS A 68 -1.57 -11.41 7.66
N LEU A 69 -2.17 -10.83 8.69
CA LEU A 69 -1.47 -9.94 9.61
C LEU A 69 -0.33 -10.66 10.35
N ASN A 70 -0.52 -11.92 10.74
CA ASN A 70 0.55 -12.72 11.35
C ASN A 70 1.68 -13.01 10.36
N VAL A 71 1.33 -13.36 9.11
CA VAL A 71 2.32 -13.55 8.05
C VAL A 71 3.13 -12.27 7.81
N LEU A 72 2.47 -11.12 7.67
CA LEU A 72 3.14 -9.83 7.53
C LEU A 72 4.04 -9.52 8.73
N ARG A 73 3.58 -9.78 9.96
CA ARG A 73 4.39 -9.60 11.17
C ARG A 73 5.65 -10.43 11.14
N ASN A 74 5.58 -11.69 10.72
CA ASN A 74 6.77 -12.55 10.58
C ASN A 74 7.75 -11.99 9.57
N TYR A 75 7.27 -11.48 8.42
CA TYR A 75 8.14 -10.81 7.46
C TYR A 75 8.76 -9.52 8.00
N CYS A 76 8.02 -8.74 8.80
CA CYS A 76 8.57 -7.54 9.46
C CYS A 76 9.69 -7.92 10.44
N THR A 77 9.48 -8.94 11.27
CA THR A 77 10.52 -9.47 12.17
C THR A 77 11.77 -9.89 11.41
N ASN A 78 11.61 -10.65 10.32
CA ASN A 78 12.74 -11.11 9.50
C ASN A 78 13.46 -9.95 8.79
N ALA A 79 12.77 -8.85 8.50
CA ALA A 79 13.34 -7.65 7.92
C ALA A 79 13.92 -6.67 8.97
N GLY A 80 13.83 -6.99 10.27
CA GLY A 80 14.25 -6.09 11.35
C GLY A 80 13.38 -4.84 11.48
N ARG A 81 12.12 -4.88 11.01
CA ARG A 81 11.22 -3.74 10.96
C ARG A 81 10.08 -3.87 11.96
N ASN A 82 9.68 -2.76 12.58
CA ASN A 82 8.51 -2.74 13.43
C ASN A 82 7.21 -2.86 12.59
N PHE A 83 6.43 -3.90 12.86
CA PHE A 83 5.14 -4.13 12.22
C PHE A 83 4.19 -2.93 12.30
N GLN A 84 4.26 -2.13 13.37
CA GLN A 84 3.35 -1.00 13.59
C GLN A 84 3.66 0.23 12.70
N GLU A 85 4.84 0.29 12.07
CA GLU A 85 5.19 1.38 11.16
C GLU A 85 4.40 1.34 9.85
N ILE A 86 3.80 0.20 9.51
CA ILE A 86 3.02 0.02 8.29
C ILE A 86 1.55 0.36 8.59
N GLU A 87 1.01 1.40 7.97
CA GLU A 87 -0.42 1.70 8.03
C GLU A 87 -1.20 0.63 7.26
N LYS A 88 -2.34 0.14 7.77
CA LYS A 88 -3.16 -0.86 7.08
C LYS A 88 -4.57 -0.34 6.85
N SER A 89 -5.04 -0.43 5.61
CA SER A 89 -6.44 -0.19 5.22
C SER A 89 -7.03 -1.46 4.62
N CYS A 90 -8.34 -1.66 4.75
CA CYS A 90 -9.01 -2.83 4.20
C CYS A 90 -10.35 -2.41 3.60
N TRP A 91 -10.59 -2.78 2.35
CA TRP A 91 -11.91 -2.60 1.76
C TRP A 91 -12.89 -3.63 2.36
N PRO A 92 -14.00 -3.19 2.98
CA PRO A 92 -14.89 -4.08 3.73
C PRO A 92 -15.73 -5.03 2.86
N GLY A 93 -15.55 -5.03 1.54
CA GLY A 93 -16.30 -5.87 0.61
C GLY A 93 -17.73 -5.38 0.35
N SER A 94 -18.08 -4.19 0.84
CA SER A 94 -19.37 -3.55 0.63
C SER A 94 -19.19 -2.06 0.32
N GLN A 95 -20.20 -1.50 -0.35
CA GLN A 95 -20.36 -0.06 -0.46
C GLN A 95 -21.16 0.45 0.74
N ILE A 96 -20.77 1.60 1.27
CA ILE A 96 -21.49 2.25 2.38
C ILE A 96 -22.27 3.42 1.79
N PHE A 97 -23.60 3.31 1.81
CA PHE A 97 -24.50 4.40 1.45
C PHE A 97 -24.99 5.08 2.72
N VAL A 98 -24.81 6.40 2.79
CA VAL A 98 -25.31 7.21 3.91
C VAL A 98 -26.32 8.22 3.36
N ALA A 99 -27.50 8.27 3.97
CA ALA A 99 -28.57 9.21 3.64
C ALA A 99 -29.20 9.75 4.93
N ARG A 100 -29.89 10.89 4.83
CA ARG A 100 -30.56 11.51 6.00
C ARG A 100 -31.79 10.72 6.44
N ASP A 101 -32.46 10.09 5.49
CA ASP A 101 -33.68 9.29 5.69
C ASP A 101 -33.76 8.16 4.64
N GLN A 102 -34.75 7.28 4.82
CA GLN A 102 -34.95 6.11 3.97
C GLN A 102 -35.31 6.49 2.52
N GLN A 103 -36.12 7.55 2.32
CA GLN A 103 -36.52 7.98 0.99
C GLN A 103 -35.32 8.40 0.15
N MET A 104 -34.39 9.16 0.74
CA MET A 104 -33.14 9.55 0.10
C MET A 104 -32.18 8.37 -0.09
N LEU A 105 -32.24 7.34 0.77
CA LEU A 105 -31.45 6.13 0.59
C LEU A 105 -31.95 5.33 -0.61
N ASP A 106 -33.26 5.12 -0.71
CA ASP A 106 -33.88 4.36 -1.80
C ASP A 106 -33.59 5.02 -3.16
N ALA A 107 -33.67 6.35 -3.23
CA ALA A 107 -33.31 7.12 -4.42
C ALA A 107 -31.84 6.99 -4.85
N LYS A 108 -30.92 6.62 -3.94
CA LYS A 108 -29.50 6.34 -4.28
C LYS A 108 -29.28 4.90 -4.73
N LEU A 109 -30.22 4.00 -4.45
CA LEU A 109 -30.13 2.57 -4.74
C LEU A 109 -30.90 2.17 -6.01
N SER A 110 -31.76 3.04 -6.52
CA SER A 110 -32.43 2.94 -7.82
C SER A 110 -31.54 3.37 -8.97
#